data_AF-A0A8X6U5G8-F1
#
_entry.id   AF-A0A8X6U5G8-F1
#
_cell.length_a   1.000
_cell.length_b   1.000
_cell.length_c   1.000
_cell.angle_alpha   90.00
_cell.angle_beta   90.00
_cell.angle_gamma   90.00
#
_symmetry.space_group_name_H-M   'P 1'
#
loop_
_entity.id
_entity.type
_entity.pdbx_description
1 polymer ?
#
loop_
_entity_poly.entity_id
_entity_poly.type
_entity_poly.pdbx_seq_one_letter_code
_entity_poly.pdbx_strand_id
1 'polypeptide(L)'
;KGTEKLTSEIKERYGSAAGYLCDITNLQEVENVGKKVVKEVGEVTIVVNNAGILQNVLFTDLDPAKIKKTLEVNVLSHFWV
;
A
#
# COMPACT_ATOMS: atom_id res chain seq x y z
N LYS A 1 15.25 -3.53 -3.20
CA LYS A 1 14.43 -3.99 -2.05
C LYS A 1 13.79 -2.75 -1.43
N GLY A 2 12.55 -2.88 -0.98
CA GLY A 2 11.42 -2.22 -1.66
C GLY A 2 11.24 -0.70 -1.48
N THR A 3 11.79 -0.09 -0.44
CA THR A 3 11.50 1.33 -0.11
C THR A 3 12.75 2.19 0.05
N GLU A 4 13.91 1.57 0.25
CA GLU A 4 15.15 2.20 0.69
C GLU A 4 15.58 3.33 -0.26
N LYS A 5 15.61 3.07 -1.57
CA LYS A 5 15.97 4.06 -2.59
C LYS A 5 15.09 5.32 -2.50
N LEU A 6 13.76 5.13 -2.50
CA LEU A 6 12.81 6.25 -2.45
C LEU A 6 12.90 7.00 -1.12
N THR A 7 13.03 6.29 0.00
CA THR A 7 13.18 6.95 1.31
C THR A 7 14.44 7.79 1.40
N SER A 8 15.55 7.37 0.78
CA SER A 8 16.77 8.18 0.69
C SER A 8 16.57 9.40 -0.19
N GLU A 9 15.94 9.26 -1.35
CA GLU A 9 15.65 10.39 -2.24
C GLU A 9 14.75 11.45 -1.58
N ILE A 10 13.76 11.04 -0.77
CA ILE A 10 12.91 11.96 0.01
C ILE A 10 13.71 12.64 1.11
N LYS A 11 14.55 11.88 1.85
CA LYS A 11 15.45 12.42 2.89
C LYS A 11 16.40 13.48 2.38
N GLU A 12 16.93 13.31 1.17
CA GLU A 12 17.87 14.25 0.57
C GLU A 12 17.22 15.56 0.11
N ARG A 13 15.93 15.54 -0.28
CA ARG A 13 15.31 16.66 -1.01
C ARG A 13 14.11 17.30 -0.33
N TYR A 14 13.34 16.54 0.44
CA TYR A 14 12.00 16.94 0.87
C TYR A 14 11.76 16.77 2.38
N GLY A 15 12.63 16.06 3.11
CA GLY A 15 12.56 15.93 4.56
C GLY A 15 12.46 14.47 5.04
N SER A 16 11.90 14.24 6.22
CA SER A 16 11.90 12.89 6.83
C SER A 16 11.07 11.87 6.06
N ALA A 17 11.58 10.64 5.98
CA ALA A 17 10.88 9.50 5.39
C ALA A 17 11.15 8.20 6.15
N ALA A 18 10.13 7.36 6.28
CA ALA A 18 10.23 5.98 6.77
C ALA A 18 9.54 5.05 5.78
N GLY A 19 10.14 3.88 5.55
CA GLY A 19 9.67 2.90 4.58
C GLY A 19 9.16 1.65 5.27
N TYR A 20 7.97 1.19 4.89
CA TYR A 20 7.33 -0.01 5.40
C TYR A 20 6.88 -0.87 4.24
N LEU A 21 7.17 -2.17 4.32
CA LEU A 21 6.59 -3.15 3.40
C LEU A 21 5.25 -3.58 3.98
N CYS A 22 4.23 -3.62 3.12
CA CYS A 22 2.87 -4.00 3.49
C CYS A 22 2.14 -4.55 2.27
N ASP A 23 1.68 -5.80 2.30
CA ASP A 23 0.64 -6.27 1.39
C ASP A 23 -0.73 -5.79 1.90
N ILE A 24 -1.29 -4.78 1.24
CA ILE A 24 -2.57 -4.17 1.61
C ILE A 24 -3.79 -5.08 1.40
N THR A 25 -3.62 -6.24 0.76
CA THR A 25 -4.67 -7.25 0.66
C THR A 25 -4.77 -8.11 1.93
N ASN A 26 -3.79 -8.00 2.83
CA ASN A 26 -3.76 -8.69 4.11
C ASN A 26 -4.09 -7.72 5.25
N LEU A 27 -5.33 -7.77 5.75
CA LEU A 27 -5.81 -6.93 6.85
C LEU A 27 -4.87 -6.98 8.07
N GLN A 28 -4.42 -8.18 8.47
CA GLN A 28 -3.59 -8.31 9.68
C GLN A 28 -2.23 -7.63 9.50
N GLU A 29 -1.68 -7.65 8.28
CA GLU A 29 -0.43 -6.98 7.96
C GLU A 29 -0.60 -5.46 7.98
N VAL A 30 -1.69 -4.93 7.42
CA VAL A 30 -2.04 -3.50 7.46
C VAL A 30 -2.14 -3.01 8.91
N GLU A 31 -2.86 -3.73 9.77
CA GLU A 31 -2.98 -3.37 11.19
C GLU A 31 -1.62 -3.36 11.91
N ASN A 32 -0.76 -4.35 11.62
CA ASN A 32 0.55 -4.46 12.24
C ASN A 32 1.50 -3.34 11.79
N VAL A 33 1.48 -3.01 10.49
CA VAL A 33 2.24 -1.89 9.94
C VAL A 33 1.72 -0.57 10.48
N GLY A 34 0.39 -0.38 10.55
CA GLY A 34 -0.22 0.82 11.13
C GLY A 34 0.23 1.07 12.57
N LYS A 35 0.20 0.04 13.43
CA LYS A 35 0.73 0.12 14.81
C LYS A 35 2.22 0.51 14.84
N LYS A 36 3.01 -0.03 13.91
CA LYS A 36 4.44 0.28 13.80
C LYS A 36 4.68 1.72 13.37
N VAL A 37 3.94 2.22 12.38
CA VAL A 37 3.98 3.62 11.92
C VAL A 37 3.67 4.58 13.07
N VAL A 38 2.59 4.33 13.82
CA VAL A 38 2.21 5.18 14.96
C VAL A 38 3.31 5.20 16.03
N LYS A 39 3.93 4.05 16.30
CA LYS A 39 5.01 3.95 17.29
C LYS A 39 6.28 4.69 16.86
N GLU A 40 6.66 4.63 15.59
CA GLU A 40 7.95 5.12 15.10
C GLU A 40 7.89 6.55 14.56
N VAL A 41 6.76 6.95 13.99
CA VAL A 41 6.58 8.26 13.32
C VAL A 41 5.65 9.17 14.12
N GLY A 42 4.63 8.61 14.79
CA GLY A 42 3.62 9.36 15.54
C GLY A 42 2.24 9.31 14.87
N GLU A 43 1.38 10.25 15.27
CA GLU A 43 0.00 10.35 14.76
C GLU A 43 -0.04 10.56 13.24
N VAL A 44 -0.88 9.78 12.55
CA VAL A 44 -1.10 9.92 11.10
C VAL A 44 -2.26 10.88 10.87
N THR A 45 -1.99 11.98 10.17
CA THR A 45 -2.99 13.02 9.87
C THR A 45 -3.57 12.93 8.46
N ILE A 46 -2.87 12.25 7.55
CA ILE A 46 -3.26 12.09 6.14
C ILE A 46 -2.98 10.65 5.73
N VAL A 47 -3.97 10.02 5.11
CA VAL A 47 -3.85 8.72 4.45
C VAL A 47 -4.08 8.90 2.96
N VAL A 48 -3.20 8.33 2.14
CA VAL A 48 -3.34 8.33 0.68
C VAL A 48 -3.44 6.89 0.18
N ASN A 49 -4.65 6.47 -0.16
CA ASN A 49 -4.92 5.16 -0.75
C ASN A 49 -4.57 5.16 -2.24
N ASN A 50 -3.27 5.13 -2.56
CA ASN A 50 -2.78 5.20 -3.95
C ASN A 50 -2.50 3.81 -4.57
N ALA A 51 -2.33 2.78 -3.75
CA ALA A 51 -1.97 1.46 -4.26
C ALA A 51 -3.11 0.86 -5.09
N GLY A 52 -2.79 0.46 -6.32
CA GLY A 52 -3.75 -0.08 -7.26
C GLY A 52 -3.09 -0.97 -8.31
N ILE A 53 -3.85 -1.95 -8.81
CA ILE A 53 -3.45 -2.78 -9.96
C ILE A 53 -4.50 -2.68 -11.07
N LEU A 54 -4.04 -2.85 -12.30
CA LEU A 54 -4.89 -2.86 -13.49
C LEU A 54 -4.68 -4.16 -14.26
N GLN A 55 -5.77 -4.75 -14.71
CA GLN A 55 -5.73 -5.85 -15.69
C GLN A 55 -6.03 -5.28 -17.07
N ASN A 56 -5.01 -5.19 -17.91
CA ASN A 56 -5.14 -4.67 -19.27
C ASN A 56 -5.39 -5.81 -20.27
N VAL A 57 -6.57 -6.42 -20.19
CA VAL A 57 -7.02 -7.48 -21.11
C VAL A 57 -8.50 -7.25 -21.43
N LEU A 58 -9.00 -7.91 -22.47
CA LEU A 58 -10.43 -7.89 -22.78
C LEU A 58 -11.21 -8.53 -21.64
N PHE A 59 -12.44 -8.06 -21.44
CA PHE A 59 -13.32 -8.58 -20.40
C PHE A 59 -13.53 -10.11 -20.51
N THR A 60 -13.63 -10.62 -21.74
CA THR A 60 -13.78 -12.06 -22.04
C THR A 60 -12.56 -12.90 -21.67
N ASP A 61 -11.39 -12.25 -21.56
CA ASP A 61 -10.10 -12.91 -21.33
C ASP A 61 -9.60 -12.68 -19.89
N LEU A 62 -10.44 -12.07 -19.03
CA LEU A 62 -10.10 -11.85 -17.64
C LEU A 62 -10.10 -13.16 -16.86
N ASP A 63 -8.96 -13.44 -16.23
CA ASP A 63 -8.85 -14.50 -15.24
C ASP A 63 -9.61 -14.10 -13.96
N PRO A 64 -10.57 -14.92 -13.48
CA PRO A 64 -11.27 -14.69 -12.22
C PRO A 64 -10.36 -14.41 -11.02
N ALA A 65 -9.17 -15.01 -10.96
CA ALA A 65 -8.21 -14.75 -9.89
C ALA A 65 -7.67 -13.30 -9.96
N LYS A 66 -7.44 -12.79 -11.17
CA LYS A 66 -7.00 -11.40 -11.40
C LYS A 66 -8.11 -10.39 -11.08
N ILE A 67 -9.37 -10.75 -11.36
CA ILE A 67 -10.53 -9.93 -10.96
C ILE A 67 -10.58 -9.82 -9.43
N LYS A 68 -10.52 -10.95 -8.72
CA LYS A 68 -10.53 -10.96 -7.25
C LYS A 68 -9.38 -10.13 -6.68
N LYS A 69 -8.15 -10.32 -7.18
CA LYS A 69 -7.00 -9.54 -6.73
C LYS A 69 -7.18 -8.04 -6.98
N THR A 70 -7.82 -7.66 -8.09
CA THR A 70 -8.12 -6.25 -8.37
C THR A 70 -9.11 -5.67 -7.35
N LEU A 71 -10.14 -6.42 -6.96
CA LEU A 71 -11.07 -5.99 -5.90
C LEU A 71 -10.39 -5.95 -4.53
N GLU A 72 -9.53 -6.91 -4.21
CA GLU A 72 -8.76 -6.93 -2.97
C GLU A 72 -7.85 -5.70 -2.86
N VAL A 73 -7.11 -5.37 -3.92
CA VAL A 73 -6.15 -4.25 -3.93
C VAL A 73 -6.85 -2.90 -4.06
N ASN A 74 -7.80 -2.75 -4.98
CA ASN A 74 -8.33 -1.43 -5.35
C ASN A 74 -9.60 -1.04 -4.60
N VAL A 75 -10.24 -1.98 -3.89
CA VAL A 75 -11.51 -1.73 -3.19
C VAL A 75 -11.43 -2.13 -1.73
N LEU A 76 -11.22 -3.41 -1.43
CA LEU A 76 -11.26 -3.91 -0.05
C LEU A 76 -10.16 -3.30 0.81
N SER A 77 -8.94 -3.14 0.25
CA SER A 77 -7.81 -2.56 0.96
C SER A 77 -8.08 -1.18 1.56
N HIS A 78 -8.98 -0.40 0.97
CA HIS A 78 -9.24 0.98 1.38
C HIS A 78 -10.06 1.06 2.67
N PHE A 79 -10.66 -0.05 3.11
CA PHE A 79 -11.43 -0.15 4.35
C PHE A 79 -10.61 -0.59 5.56
N TRP A 80 -9.37 -1.03 5.36
CA TRP A 80 -8.50 -1.50 6.44
C TRP A 80 -7.74 -0.37 7.15
N VAL A 81 -7.73 0.83 6.55
CA VAL A 81 -6.86 1.97 6.93
C VAL A 81 -7.63 3.05 7.67
#